data_AF-A0ABD6AX54-F1
#
_entry.id   AF-A0ABD6AX54-F1
#
_cell.length_a   1.000
_cell.length_b   1.000
_cell.length_c   1.000
_cell.angle_alpha   90.00
_cell.angle_beta   90.00
_cell.angle_gamma   90.00
#
_symmetry.space_group_name_H-M   'P 1'
#
loop_
_entity.id
_entity.type
_entity.pdbx_description
1 polymer ?
#
loop_
_entity_poly.entity_id
_entity_poly.type
_entity_poly.pdbx_seq_one_letter_code
_entity_poly.pdbx_strand_id
1 'polypeptide(L)' 'MTGECYYCHGIVLPEEPGDVLLADHDDHRVYLHLECATGQNVAEPADEGGDRLAITCPECGVAETQ' A
#
# COMPACT_ATOMS: atom_id res chain seq x y z
N MET A 1 -7.60 -12.14 -4.51
CA MET A 1 -7.58 -11.41 -5.81
C MET A 1 -6.17 -10.91 -6.03
N THR A 2 -5.53 -11.16 -7.17
CA THR A 2 -4.14 -10.75 -7.44
C THR A 2 -4.08 -9.45 -8.22
N GLY A 3 -3.06 -8.62 -7.95
CA GLY A 3 -2.75 -7.43 -8.73
C GLY A 3 -1.25 -7.29 -8.99
N GLU A 4 -0.85 -6.26 -9.72
CA GLU A 4 0.57 -5.96 -9.98
C GLU A 4 1.00 -4.78 -9.11
N CYS A 5 2.14 -4.92 -8.44
CA CYS A 5 2.73 -3.85 -7.62
C CYS A 5 3.01 -2.65 -8.50
N TYR A 6 2.51 -1.47 -8.11
CA TYR A 6 2.70 -0.23 -8.87
C TYR A 6 4.18 0.10 -9.14
N TYR A 7 5.10 -0.27 -8.24
CA TYR A 7 6.51 0.09 -8.34
C TYR A 7 7.37 -0.94 -9.06
N CYS A 8 7.25 -2.22 -8.71
CA CYS A 8 8.12 -3.27 -9.24
C CYS A 8 7.45 -4.11 -10.33
N HIS A 9 6.14 -3.90 -10.59
CA HIS A 9 5.30 -4.72 -11.47
C HIS A 9 5.31 -6.22 -11.11
N GLY A 10 5.74 -6.56 -9.89
CA GLY A 10 5.65 -7.90 -9.34
C GLY A 10 4.22 -8.24 -8.95
N ILE A 11 3.90 -9.54 -8.91
CA ILE A 11 2.58 -10.00 -8.46
C ILE A 11 2.41 -9.69 -6.96
N VAL A 12 1.27 -9.11 -6.62
CA VAL A 12 0.82 -8.81 -5.26
C VAL A 12 -0.39 -9.68 -4.94
N LEU A 13 -0.33 -10.31 -3.79
CA LEU A 13 -1.34 -11.17 -3.18
C LEU A 13 -1.74 -10.52 -1.85
N PRO A 14 -2.73 -9.61 -1.79
CA PRO A 14 -3.12 -8.91 -0.55
C PRO A 14 -3.64 -9.82 0.58
N GLU A 15 -3.68 -11.13 0.33
CA GLU A 15 -4.00 -12.20 1.28
C GLU A 15 -2.72 -12.65 2.05
N GLU A 16 -1.53 -12.30 1.55
CA GLU A 16 -0.23 -12.58 2.14
C GLU A 16 0.24 -11.42 3.04
N PRO A 17 0.97 -11.72 4.13
CA PRO A 17 1.52 -10.70 5.00
C PRO A 17 2.57 -9.87 4.26
N GLY A 18 2.40 -8.55 4.27
CA GLY A 18 3.30 -7.61 3.58
C GLY A 18 2.82 -7.18 2.21
N ASP A 19 1.66 -7.67 1.74
CA ASP A 19 1.02 -7.22 0.52
C ASP A 19 -0.18 -6.34 0.85
N VAL A 20 -0.31 -5.22 0.15
CA VAL A 20 -1.28 -4.17 0.46
C VAL A 20 -2.11 -3.85 -0.77
N LEU A 21 -3.40 -3.66 -0.55
CA LEU A 21 -4.35 -3.14 -1.54
C LEU A 21 -4.91 -1.82 -1.00
N LEU A 22 -4.64 -0.73 -1.71
CA LEU A 22 -5.29 0.56 -1.49
C LEU A 22 -6.53 0.63 -2.39
N ALA A 23 -7.71 0.74 -1.79
CA ALA A 23 -8.98 0.68 -2.52
C ALA A 23 -10.08 1.60 -1.95
N ASP A 24 -9.80 2.33 -0.87
CA ASP A 24 -10.74 3.23 -0.18
C ASP A 24 -10.89 4.59 -0.90
N HIS A 25 -10.02 4.91 -1.85
CA HIS A 25 -10.01 6.19 -2.57
C HIS A 25 -11.00 6.28 -3.76
N ASP A 26 -12.08 5.49 -3.74
CA ASP A 26 -13.30 5.44 -4.60
C ASP A 26 -13.11 5.30 -6.13
N ASP A 27 -11.97 5.71 -6.71
CA ASP A 27 -11.77 5.88 -8.16
C ASP A 27 -10.73 4.90 -8.76
N HIS A 28 -9.91 4.25 -7.94
CA HIS A 28 -8.87 3.34 -8.41
C HIS A 28 -8.45 2.36 -7.31
N ARG A 29 -7.76 1.29 -7.71
CA ARG A 29 -7.23 0.26 -6.82
C ARG A 29 -5.74 0.11 -7.08
N VAL A 30 -4.93 0.28 -6.06
CA VAL A 30 -3.47 0.18 -6.17
C VAL A 30 -2.98 -0.98 -5.34
N TYR A 31 -2.22 -1.87 -5.98
CA TYR A 31 -1.56 -2.98 -5.32
C TYR A 31 -0.11 -2.61 -5.05
N LEU A 32 0.36 -2.90 -3.84
CA LEU A 32 1.70 -2.54 -3.39
C LEU A 32 2.26 -3.67 -2.50
N HIS A 33 3.56 -3.95 -2.63
CA HIS A 33 4.30 -4.60 -1.56
C HIS A 33 4.64 -3.57 -0.49
N LEU A 34 4.49 -3.93 0.79
CA LEU A 34 4.85 -3.07 1.92
C LEU A 34 6.34 -2.71 1.88
N GLU A 35 7.20 -3.63 1.46
CA GLU A 35 8.63 -3.37 1.23
C GLU A 35 8.84 -2.31 0.15
N CYS A 36 8.09 -2.36 -0.96
CA CYS A 36 8.17 -1.35 -2.01
C CYS A 36 7.63 0.00 -1.53
N ALA A 37 6.51 0.01 -0.80
CA ALA A 37 5.93 1.22 -0.24
C ALA A 37 6.89 1.90 0.77
N THR A 38 7.53 1.09 1.61
CA THR A 38 8.55 1.56 2.56
C THR A 38 9.80 2.06 1.83
N GLY A 39 10.28 1.32 0.83
CA GLY A 39 11.45 1.70 0.03
C GLY A 39 11.26 3.00 -0.76
N GLN A 40 10.02 3.33 -1.11
CA GLN A 40 9.65 4.59 -1.77
C GLN A 40 9.27 5.71 -0.78
N ASN A 41 9.37 5.48 0.54
CA ASN A 41 8.97 6.41 1.60
C ASN A 41 7.50 6.85 1.48
N VAL A 42 6.61 5.95 1.06
CA VAL A 42 5.16 6.19 1.01
C VAL A 42 4.39 5.40 2.08
N ALA A 43 5.06 4.58 2.87
CA ALA A 43 4.50 3.90 4.02
C ALA A 43 5.12 4.45 5.31
N GLU A 44 4.28 5.00 6.18
CA GLU A 44 4.68 5.59 7.46
C GLU A 44 3.78 5.05 8.59
N PRO A 45 4.27 4.95 9.83
CA PRO A 45 3.42 4.56 10.96
C PRO A 45 2.32 5.62 11.16
N ALA A 46 1.07 5.19 11.21
CA ALA A 46 -0.08 6.08 11.37
C ALA A 46 -0.21 6.62 12.81
N ASP A 47 0.30 5.86 13.79
CA ASP A 47 0.21 6.16 15.22
C ASP A 47 1.55 5.88 15.93
N GLU A 48 1.78 6.55 17.07
CA GLU A 48 2.98 6.37 17.92
C GLU A 48 3.14 4.92 18.44
N GLY A 49 2.09 4.09 18.33
CA GLY A 49 2.07 2.68 18.71
C GLY A 49 2.55 1.69 17.62
N GLY A 50 2.70 2.12 16.37
CA GLY A 50 3.24 1.29 15.27
C GLY A 50 2.35 0.14 14.77
N ASP A 51 1.13 0.01 15.29
CA ASP A 51 0.20 -1.07 14.94
C ASP A 51 -0.52 -0.83 13.60
N ARG A 52 -0.55 0.42 13.13
CA ARG A 52 -1.20 0.85 11.89
C ARG A 52 -0.22 1.57 10.98
N LEU A 53 -0.34 1.33 9.68
CA LEU A 53 0.50 1.96 8.66
C LEU A 53 -0.36 2.84 7.76
N ALA A 54 0.00 4.12 7.67
CA ALA A 54 -0.55 5.04 6.69
C ALA A 54 0.27 4.89 5.40
N ILE A 55 -0.40 4.50 4.32
CA ILE A 55 0.23 4.27 3.03
C ILE A 55 -0.35 5.27 2.04
N THR A 56 0.52 6.11 1.49
CA THR A 56 0.15 7.11 0.49
C THR A 56 0.02 6.46 -0.88
N CYS A 57 -1.17 6.59 -1.47
CA CYS A 57 -1.44 6.11 -2.82
C CYS A 57 -0.57 6.85 -3.84
N PRO A 58 0.23 6.16 -4.67
CA PRO A 58 1.08 6.79 -5.67
C PRO A 58 0.32 7.41 -6.84
N GLU A 59 -0.94 7.03 -7.06
CA GLU A 59 -1.75 7.55 -8.17
C GLU A 59 -2.46 8.86 -7.81
N CYS A 60 -3.07 8.94 -6.64
CA CYS A 60 -3.85 10.12 -6.22
C CYS A 60 -3.25 10.92 -5.05
N GLY A 61 -2.22 10.39 -4.37
CA GLY A 61 -1.60 11.03 -3.21
C GLY A 61 -2.42 10.96 -1.92
N VAL A 62 -3.55 10.25 -1.90
CA VAL A 62 -4.36 10.05 -0.69
C VAL A 62 -3.73 8.96 0.17
N ALA A 63 -3.59 9.20 1.47
CA ALA A 63 -3.12 8.20 2.42
C ALA A 63 -4.27 7.35 2.98
N GLU A 64 -4.09 6.03 2.97
CA GLU A 64 -5.02 5.04 3.52
C GLU A 64 -4.33 4.28 4.64
N THR A 65 -5.04 4.03 5.74
CA THR A 65 -4.50 3.28 6.89
C THR A 65 -4.84 1.80 6.79
N GLN A 66 -3.83 0.94 6.92
CA GLN A 66 -3.96 -0.51 7.04
C GLN A 66 -3.94 -0.96 8.51
#